data_AF-A0A846YZ61-F1
#
_entry.id   AF-A0A846YZ61-F1
#
_cell.length_a   1.000
_cell.length_b   1.000
_cell.length_c   1.000
_cell.angle_alpha   90.00
_cell.angle_beta   90.00
_cell.angle_gamma   90.00
#
_symmetry.space_group_name_H-M   'P 1'
#
loop_
_entity.id
_entity.type
_entity.pdbx_description
1 polymer ?
#
loop_
_entity_poly.entity_id
_entity_poly.type
_entity_poly.pdbx_seq_one_letter_code
_entity_poly.pdbx_strand_id
1 'polypeptide(L)'
;MRKIAIIGAGLLLVAGCSHADKRQARTAGEHAALGRGAQAPRSPSPPPPRKIDCDRVKCVALTFDDGPGPYTAGLLDTLRKDGVRATFFMLGENVGGHRDVVRRMALEGHELADHSWSHPELTSLSSAEVRSQIQRTQKVIKEASGGVEPTLMRPPYGATNKRVGHAVGMPLILWSVDTLDWRYHNVARDVRVGTKEAKSGGIILFHDIHKTSVESIPKVVAGLKKRGFTLVTVSELFQGRDLKPGETYTERTVEVTAEPPPYGSPAGPGGGSPAPSSPAPSSPAASSPVPSGTG
;
A
#
# COMPACT_ATOMS: atom_id res chain seq x y z
N MET A 1 -3.89 -14.88 -94.99
CA MET A 1 -4.28 -16.28 -95.28
C MET A 1 -3.20 -17.20 -94.71
N ARG A 2 -3.63 -18.29 -94.02
CA ARG A 2 -2.95 -19.60 -93.83
C ARG A 2 -1.57 -19.60 -93.10
N LYS A 3 -1.43 -20.11 -91.87
CA LYS A 3 -1.40 -21.53 -91.38
C LYS A 3 -0.06 -22.28 -91.64
N ILE A 4 0.39 -23.01 -90.59
CA ILE A 4 1.20 -24.27 -90.58
C ILE A 4 2.73 -24.09 -90.77
N ALA A 5 3.69 -24.80 -90.13
CA ALA A 5 3.74 -25.76 -89.00
C ALA A 5 5.22 -26.09 -88.64
N ILE A 6 5.40 -26.58 -87.39
CA ILE A 6 6.25 -27.69 -86.87
C ILE A 6 7.63 -27.99 -87.52
N ILE A 7 8.67 -28.17 -86.69
CA ILE A 7 9.51 -29.39 -86.51
C ILE A 7 10.64 -29.09 -85.52
N GLY A 8 10.93 -30.02 -84.62
CA GLY A 8 11.92 -29.91 -83.55
C GLY A 8 13.22 -30.68 -83.76
N ALA A 9 13.99 -30.65 -82.67
CA ALA A 9 15.09 -31.53 -82.23
C ALA A 9 16.47 -31.42 -82.92
N GLY A 10 17.48 -31.13 -82.08
CA GLY A 10 18.91 -31.30 -82.37
C GLY A 10 19.72 -31.07 -81.10
N LEU A 11 20.41 -32.12 -80.65
CA LEU A 11 20.99 -32.34 -79.32
C LEU A 11 22.53 -32.17 -79.32
N LEU A 12 23.06 -31.74 -78.16
CA LEU A 12 24.41 -31.97 -77.57
C LEU A 12 25.69 -31.46 -78.28
N LEU A 13 26.51 -30.72 -77.53
CA LEU A 13 27.74 -31.24 -76.89
C LEU A 13 28.39 -30.19 -75.96
N VAL A 14 28.94 -30.66 -74.84
CA VAL A 14 29.60 -29.89 -73.77
C VAL A 14 31.11 -30.19 -73.78
N ALA A 15 31.94 -29.16 -73.60
CA ALA A 15 33.27 -29.14 -72.93
C ALA A 15 33.90 -27.77 -73.22
N GLY A 16 34.60 -27.03 -72.37
CA GLY A 16 35.16 -27.18 -71.02
C GLY A 16 36.16 -26.01 -70.79
N CYS A 17 36.65 -25.84 -69.55
CA CYS A 17 37.66 -24.89 -69.06
C CYS A 17 37.17 -23.44 -68.83
N SER A 18 37.49 -22.71 -67.75
CA SER A 18 38.46 -22.87 -66.66
C SER A 18 38.00 -22.07 -65.42
N HIS A 19 38.59 -22.38 -64.27
CA HIS A 19 38.20 -21.96 -62.93
C HIS A 19 38.62 -20.53 -62.55
N ALA A 20 37.74 -19.82 -61.82
CA ALA A 20 38.12 -18.77 -60.87
C ALA A 20 37.26 -18.88 -59.60
N ASP A 21 37.94 -18.75 -58.47
CA ASP A 21 37.59 -19.23 -57.13
C ASP A 21 36.45 -18.45 -56.46
N LYS A 22 35.39 -19.13 -56.00
CA LYS A 22 34.22 -18.57 -55.28
C LYS A 22 34.24 -18.91 -53.78
N ARG A 23 35.35 -18.65 -53.08
CA ARG A 23 35.45 -18.94 -51.63
C ARG A 23 35.67 -17.76 -50.70
N GLN A 24 35.56 -16.50 -51.15
CA GLN A 24 35.75 -15.32 -50.29
C GLN A 24 34.57 -14.36 -50.20
N ALA A 25 33.36 -14.78 -50.58
CA ALA A 25 32.16 -13.93 -50.51
C ALA A 25 31.01 -14.56 -49.70
N ARG A 26 31.30 -15.29 -48.61
CA ARG A 26 30.25 -15.84 -47.72
C ARG A 26 30.42 -15.62 -46.22
N THR A 27 31.46 -14.93 -45.74
CA THR A 27 31.66 -14.75 -44.28
C THR A 27 31.46 -13.34 -43.75
N ALA A 28 30.98 -12.38 -44.56
CA ALA A 28 30.67 -11.03 -44.09
C ALA A 28 29.18 -10.77 -43.82
N GLY A 29 28.28 -11.68 -44.23
CA GLY A 29 26.83 -11.49 -44.11
C GLY A 29 26.15 -12.19 -42.92
N GLU A 30 26.78 -13.21 -42.34
CA GLU A 30 26.14 -14.05 -41.30
C GLU A 30 26.38 -13.60 -39.86
N HIS A 31 27.25 -12.61 -39.63
CA HIS A 31 27.49 -12.09 -38.27
C HIS A 31 26.83 -10.74 -37.97
N ALA A 32 26.20 -10.09 -38.95
CA ALA A 32 25.53 -8.80 -38.75
C ALA A 32 24.02 -8.91 -38.41
N ALA A 33 23.46 -10.12 -38.39
CA ALA A 33 22.03 -10.36 -38.13
C ALA A 33 21.73 -10.94 -36.73
N LEU A 34 22.66 -10.83 -35.77
CA LEU A 34 22.32 -10.92 -34.35
C LEU A 34 21.74 -9.57 -33.91
N GLY A 35 20.63 -9.20 -34.54
CA GLY A 35 19.79 -8.10 -34.13
C GLY A 35 19.42 -8.32 -32.68
N ARG A 36 19.68 -7.31 -31.85
CA ARG A 36 19.14 -7.16 -30.50
C ARG A 36 17.68 -7.58 -30.56
N GLY A 37 17.36 -8.75 -30.00
CA GLY A 37 15.98 -9.19 -29.86
C GLY A 37 15.24 -8.07 -29.14
N ALA A 38 14.34 -7.40 -29.85
CA ALA A 38 13.45 -6.44 -29.24
C ALA A 38 12.65 -7.23 -28.19
N GLN A 39 13.04 -7.12 -26.92
CA GLN A 39 12.25 -7.67 -25.83
C GLN A 39 10.86 -7.08 -25.98
N ALA A 40 9.86 -7.95 -26.17
CA ALA A 40 8.46 -7.54 -26.12
C ALA A 40 8.28 -6.66 -24.88
N PRO A 41 7.54 -5.53 -24.98
CA PRO A 41 7.36 -4.63 -23.86
C PRO A 41 6.85 -5.43 -22.67
N ARG A 42 7.64 -5.48 -21.58
CA ARG A 42 7.25 -6.19 -20.37
C ARG A 42 5.94 -5.59 -19.88
N SER A 43 4.93 -6.42 -19.66
CA SER A 43 3.69 -6.00 -19.02
C SER A 43 4.04 -5.21 -17.75
N PRO A 44 3.38 -4.07 -17.50
CA PRO A 44 3.67 -3.27 -16.32
C PRO A 44 3.45 -4.13 -15.06
N SER A 45 4.39 -4.03 -14.12
CA SER A 45 4.36 -4.73 -12.83
C SER A 45 4.17 -3.72 -11.70
N PRO A 46 3.56 -4.13 -10.56
CA PRO A 46 3.51 -3.30 -9.36
C PRO A 46 4.91 -2.80 -8.95
N PRO A 47 5.03 -1.56 -8.46
CA PRO A 47 6.30 -1.07 -7.94
C PRO A 47 6.66 -1.83 -6.66
N PRO A 48 7.96 -1.94 -6.31
CA PRO A 48 8.36 -2.56 -5.05
C PRO A 48 7.84 -1.76 -3.83
N PRO A 49 7.73 -2.40 -2.66
CA PRO A 49 7.46 -1.71 -1.40
C PRO A 49 8.50 -0.61 -1.13
N ARG A 50 8.06 0.55 -0.60
CA ARG A 50 9.01 1.61 -0.20
C ARG A 50 9.67 1.21 1.11
N LYS A 51 10.95 1.53 1.29
CA LYS A 51 11.63 1.35 2.58
C LYS A 51 11.39 2.58 3.45
N ILE A 52 10.57 2.46 4.48
CA ILE A 52 10.19 3.57 5.38
C ILE A 52 10.42 3.11 6.83
N ASP A 53 11.28 3.82 7.55
CA ASP A 53 11.53 3.55 8.97
C ASP A 53 10.48 4.26 9.84
N CYS A 54 9.37 3.56 10.06
CA CYS A 54 8.26 4.05 10.89
C CYS A 54 8.56 4.11 12.39
N ASP A 55 9.76 3.72 12.84
CA ASP A 55 10.23 4.02 14.20
C ASP A 55 10.88 5.41 14.28
N ARG A 56 11.29 5.99 13.13
CA ARG A 56 11.90 7.33 13.04
C ARG A 56 10.97 8.40 12.48
N VAL A 57 10.02 8.03 11.63
CA VAL A 57 9.04 8.96 11.06
C VAL A 57 7.63 8.62 11.53
N LYS A 58 6.78 9.66 11.67
CA LYS A 58 5.39 9.48 12.08
C LYS A 58 4.59 8.83 10.95
N CYS A 59 4.47 7.51 10.96
CA CYS A 59 3.66 6.79 9.97
C CYS A 59 2.19 6.68 10.37
N VAL A 60 1.31 6.65 9.38
CA VAL A 60 -0.10 6.28 9.54
C VAL A 60 -0.58 5.57 8.26
N ALA A 61 -1.37 4.52 8.40
CA ALA A 61 -1.97 3.82 7.28
C ALA A 61 -3.42 4.24 7.05
N LEU A 62 -3.73 4.66 5.82
CA LEU A 62 -5.11 4.78 5.35
C LEU A 62 -5.55 3.41 4.81
N THR A 63 -6.69 2.93 5.29
CA THR A 63 -7.25 1.64 4.89
C THR A 63 -8.70 1.80 4.44
N PHE A 64 -9.08 1.03 3.44
CA PHE A 64 -10.40 1.08 2.81
C PHE A 64 -11.00 -0.31 2.72
N ASP A 65 -12.18 -0.48 3.29
CA ASP A 65 -12.92 -1.76 3.34
C ASP A 65 -14.09 -1.77 2.32
N ASP A 66 -14.62 -2.97 2.09
CA ASP A 66 -15.81 -3.33 1.29
C ASP A 66 -15.71 -3.19 -0.24
N GLY A 67 -14.73 -2.44 -0.73
CA GLY A 67 -14.50 -2.28 -2.16
C GLY A 67 -14.03 -3.55 -2.89
N PRO A 68 -13.77 -3.45 -4.20
CA PRO A 68 -13.95 -2.25 -5.02
C PRO A 68 -15.42 -1.95 -5.31
N GLY A 69 -15.75 -0.67 -5.51
CA GLY A 69 -17.09 -0.21 -5.86
C GLY A 69 -17.08 1.02 -6.77
N PRO A 70 -18.22 1.71 -6.93
CA PRO A 70 -18.38 2.79 -7.90
C PRO A 70 -17.49 4.02 -7.63
N TYR A 71 -17.01 4.22 -6.40
CA TYR A 71 -16.19 5.38 -6.03
C TYR A 71 -14.70 5.08 -5.97
N THR A 72 -14.30 3.80 -5.97
CA THR A 72 -12.91 3.36 -5.83
C THR A 72 -12.00 3.94 -6.91
N ALA A 73 -12.48 4.04 -8.15
CA ALA A 73 -11.70 4.64 -9.22
C ALA A 73 -11.37 6.12 -8.94
N GLY A 74 -12.35 6.92 -8.49
CA GLY A 74 -12.10 8.32 -8.12
C GLY A 74 -11.18 8.47 -6.91
N LEU A 75 -11.25 7.53 -5.97
CA LEU A 75 -10.34 7.48 -4.82
C LEU A 75 -8.88 7.28 -5.25
N LEU A 76 -8.60 6.32 -6.14
CA LEU A 76 -7.23 6.12 -6.63
C LEU A 76 -6.70 7.36 -7.37
N ASP A 77 -7.54 8.06 -8.14
CA ASP A 77 -7.13 9.32 -8.79
C ASP A 77 -6.71 10.38 -7.77
N THR A 78 -7.44 10.46 -6.64
CA THR A 78 -7.10 11.34 -5.51
C THR A 78 -5.77 10.94 -4.88
N LEU A 79 -5.59 9.65 -4.56
CA LEU A 79 -4.37 9.16 -3.92
C LEU A 79 -3.14 9.34 -4.82
N ARG A 80 -3.27 9.08 -6.13
CA ARG A 80 -2.23 9.30 -7.14
C ARG A 80 -1.82 10.77 -7.21
N LYS A 81 -2.79 11.70 -7.24
CA LYS A 81 -2.53 13.15 -7.25
C LYS A 81 -1.69 13.60 -6.05
N ASP A 82 -1.93 12.99 -4.89
CA ASP A 82 -1.21 13.30 -3.66
C ASP A 82 0.05 12.44 -3.43
N GLY A 83 0.37 11.52 -4.34
CA GLY A 83 1.51 10.60 -4.18
C GLY A 83 1.40 9.69 -2.95
N VAL A 84 0.17 9.31 -2.57
CA VAL A 84 -0.14 8.50 -1.38
C VAL A 84 -0.42 7.06 -1.80
N ARG A 85 0.13 6.10 -1.04
CA ARG A 85 -0.27 4.70 -1.09
C ARG A 85 -1.16 4.38 0.12
N ALA A 86 -2.05 3.43 -0.07
CA ALA A 86 -3.08 3.02 0.90
C ALA A 86 -3.28 1.50 0.81
N THR A 87 -4.04 0.93 1.73
CA THR A 87 -4.35 -0.50 1.77
C THR A 87 -5.84 -0.72 1.53
N PHE A 88 -6.20 -1.60 0.59
CA PHE A 88 -7.57 -1.91 0.23
C PHE A 88 -7.91 -3.33 0.67
N PHE A 89 -8.77 -3.48 1.67
CA PHE A 89 -9.32 -4.75 2.10
C PHE A 89 -10.58 -5.02 1.27
N MET A 90 -10.45 -5.91 0.28
CA MET A 90 -11.48 -6.08 -0.75
C MET A 90 -12.36 -7.30 -0.49
N LEU A 91 -13.64 -7.16 -0.82
CA LEU A 91 -14.57 -8.29 -0.92
C LEU A 91 -14.34 -9.03 -2.23
N GLY A 92 -14.13 -10.33 -2.15
CA GLY A 92 -13.88 -11.17 -3.32
C GLY A 92 -15.00 -11.10 -4.37
N GLU A 93 -16.26 -11.03 -3.95
CA GLU A 93 -17.40 -10.96 -4.87
C GLU A 93 -17.42 -9.68 -5.71
N ASN A 94 -16.84 -8.58 -5.19
CA ASN A 94 -16.79 -7.31 -5.88
C ASN A 94 -15.66 -7.22 -6.92
N VAL A 95 -14.61 -8.03 -6.76
CA VAL A 95 -13.42 -8.00 -7.63
C VAL A 95 -13.75 -8.31 -9.09
N GLY A 96 -14.67 -9.24 -9.34
CA GLY A 96 -15.02 -9.69 -10.69
C GLY A 96 -15.55 -8.56 -11.59
N GLY A 97 -16.31 -7.62 -11.03
CA GLY A 97 -16.86 -6.46 -11.73
C GLY A 97 -15.89 -5.28 -11.88
N HIS A 98 -14.73 -5.32 -11.23
CA HIS A 98 -13.82 -4.18 -11.09
C HIS A 98 -12.35 -4.57 -11.36
N ARG A 99 -12.12 -5.54 -12.26
CA ARG A 99 -10.79 -6.12 -12.49
C ARG A 99 -9.76 -5.09 -12.94
N ASP A 100 -10.16 -4.14 -13.77
CA ASP A 100 -9.33 -3.02 -14.23
C ASP A 100 -8.93 -2.08 -13.08
N VAL A 101 -9.87 -1.80 -12.17
CA VAL A 101 -9.62 -1.00 -10.97
C VAL A 101 -8.64 -1.71 -10.04
N VAL A 102 -8.81 -3.01 -9.79
CA VAL A 102 -7.88 -3.82 -8.96
C VAL A 102 -6.48 -3.88 -9.59
N ARG A 103 -6.40 -4.07 -10.92
CA ARG A 103 -5.11 -3.98 -11.63
C ARG A 103 -4.47 -2.62 -11.45
N ARG A 104 -5.25 -1.54 -11.53
CA ARG A 104 -4.75 -0.17 -11.33
C ARG A 104 -4.26 0.06 -9.90
N MET A 105 -4.98 -0.42 -8.88
CA MET A 105 -4.50 -0.38 -7.48
C MET A 105 -3.09 -0.94 -7.34
N ALA A 106 -2.86 -2.13 -7.92
CA ALA A 106 -1.57 -2.80 -7.85
C ALA A 106 -0.48 -2.02 -8.60
N LEU A 107 -0.77 -1.52 -9.80
CA LEU A 107 0.19 -0.77 -10.61
C LEU A 107 0.53 0.61 -10.02
N GLU A 108 -0.41 1.24 -9.30
CA GLU A 108 -0.18 2.50 -8.58
C GLU A 108 0.52 2.29 -7.22
N GLY A 109 0.77 1.03 -6.84
CA GLY A 109 1.55 0.65 -5.66
C GLY A 109 0.77 0.62 -4.36
N HIS A 110 -0.57 0.58 -4.42
CA HIS A 110 -1.39 0.32 -3.25
C HIS A 110 -1.24 -1.13 -2.80
N GLU A 111 -1.52 -1.37 -1.51
CA GLU A 111 -1.55 -2.72 -0.97
C GLU A 111 -2.95 -3.32 -1.15
N LEU A 112 -3.00 -4.54 -1.66
CA LEU A 112 -4.23 -5.31 -1.90
C LEU A 112 -4.34 -6.34 -0.78
N ALA A 113 -5.44 -6.32 -0.03
CA ALA A 113 -5.67 -7.14 1.15
C ALA A 113 -7.04 -7.86 1.08
N ASP A 114 -7.19 -8.95 1.84
CA ASP A 114 -8.38 -9.80 1.86
C ASP A 114 -9.40 -9.32 2.91
N HIS A 115 -10.67 -9.16 2.52
CA HIS A 115 -11.77 -8.82 3.43
C HIS A 115 -12.89 -9.86 3.46
N SER A 116 -12.56 -11.14 3.25
CA SER A 116 -13.50 -12.24 2.97
C SER A 116 -14.14 -12.16 1.57
N TRP A 117 -15.00 -13.13 1.25
CA TRP A 117 -15.67 -13.19 -0.05
C TRP A 117 -16.93 -12.31 -0.10
N SER A 118 -17.79 -12.43 0.91
CA SER A 118 -19.14 -11.81 0.94
C SER A 118 -19.48 -11.16 2.28
N HIS A 119 -18.47 -10.72 3.02
CA HIS A 119 -18.61 -10.01 4.31
C HIS A 119 -19.41 -10.73 5.43
N PRO A 120 -19.35 -12.06 5.62
CA PRO A 120 -20.00 -12.70 6.75
C PRO A 120 -19.22 -12.46 8.05
N GLU A 121 -19.92 -12.50 9.18
CA GLU A 121 -19.27 -12.54 10.49
C GLU A 121 -18.53 -13.88 10.66
N LEU A 122 -17.20 -13.88 10.53
CA LEU A 122 -16.41 -15.12 10.47
C LEU A 122 -16.50 -15.99 11.73
N THR A 123 -16.80 -15.39 12.88
CA THR A 123 -17.00 -16.09 14.15
C THR A 123 -18.27 -16.97 14.16
N SER A 124 -19.23 -16.69 13.28
CA SER A 124 -20.44 -17.50 13.09
C SER A 124 -20.22 -18.71 12.17
N LEU A 125 -19.09 -18.76 11.45
CA LEU A 125 -18.78 -19.80 10.48
C LEU A 125 -17.91 -20.93 11.05
N SER A 126 -17.99 -22.10 10.41
CA SER A 126 -17.01 -23.18 10.60
C SER A 126 -15.65 -22.82 10.00
N SER A 127 -14.58 -23.46 10.46
CA SER A 127 -13.23 -23.20 9.93
C SER A 127 -13.10 -23.52 8.43
N ALA A 128 -13.90 -24.45 7.89
CA ALA A 128 -13.90 -24.76 6.47
C ALA A 128 -14.55 -23.65 5.64
N GLU A 129 -15.65 -23.08 6.13
CA GLU A 129 -16.31 -21.94 5.51
C GLU A 129 -15.44 -20.68 5.57
N VAL A 130 -14.76 -20.42 6.70
CA VAL A 130 -13.77 -19.34 6.80
C VAL A 130 -12.69 -19.52 5.74
N ARG A 131 -12.06 -20.71 5.63
CA ARG A 131 -11.05 -20.97 4.59
C ARG A 131 -11.59 -20.74 3.18
N SER A 132 -12.84 -21.13 2.91
CA SER A 132 -13.48 -20.91 1.61
C SER A 132 -13.64 -19.42 1.30
N GLN A 133 -14.05 -18.61 2.27
CA GLN A 133 -14.14 -17.15 2.13
C GLN A 133 -12.79 -16.55 1.73
N ILE A 134 -11.72 -16.91 2.44
CA ILE A 134 -10.37 -16.38 2.17
C ILE A 134 -9.84 -16.86 0.82
N GLN A 135 -9.84 -18.18 0.57
CA GLN A 135 -9.21 -18.74 -0.63
C GLN A 135 -9.84 -18.23 -1.93
N ARG A 136 -11.16 -18.03 -1.95
CA ARG A 136 -11.86 -17.48 -3.12
C ARG A 136 -11.46 -16.03 -3.37
N THR A 137 -11.36 -15.22 -2.31
CA THR A 137 -10.95 -13.81 -2.39
C THR A 137 -9.50 -13.67 -2.83
N GLN A 138 -8.57 -14.39 -2.19
CA GLN A 138 -7.16 -14.47 -2.60
C GLN A 138 -7.01 -14.79 -4.11
N LYS A 139 -7.77 -15.78 -4.60
CA LYS A 139 -7.73 -16.21 -6.00
C LYS A 139 -8.13 -15.08 -6.95
N VAL A 140 -9.28 -14.45 -6.72
CA VAL A 140 -9.79 -13.41 -7.64
C VAL A 140 -8.94 -12.15 -7.59
N ILE A 141 -8.38 -11.78 -6.42
CA ILE A 141 -7.45 -10.65 -6.31
C ILE A 141 -6.17 -10.92 -7.10
N LYS A 142 -5.58 -12.13 -6.97
CA LYS A 142 -4.40 -12.52 -7.74
C LYS A 142 -4.64 -12.45 -9.25
N GLU A 143 -5.78 -12.96 -9.70
CA GLU A 143 -6.16 -12.96 -11.12
C GLU A 143 -6.41 -11.55 -11.66
N ALA A 144 -7.10 -10.69 -10.91
CA ALA A 144 -7.43 -9.33 -11.33
C ALA A 144 -6.20 -8.40 -11.32
N SER A 145 -5.35 -8.50 -10.29
CA SER A 145 -4.15 -7.68 -10.14
C SER A 145 -3.02 -8.04 -11.11
N GLY A 146 -3.08 -9.23 -11.71
CA GLY A 146 -1.99 -9.75 -12.54
C GLY A 146 -0.88 -10.44 -11.75
N GLY A 147 -1.18 -10.92 -10.54
CA GLY A 147 -0.30 -11.81 -9.77
C GLY A 147 -0.03 -11.40 -8.32
N VAL A 148 -0.64 -10.34 -7.80
CA VAL A 148 -0.47 -9.93 -6.40
C VAL A 148 -1.24 -10.89 -5.50
N GLU A 149 -0.52 -11.54 -4.58
CA GLU A 149 -1.11 -12.37 -3.53
C GLU A 149 -1.24 -11.53 -2.27
N PRO A 150 -2.46 -11.30 -1.76
CA PRO A 150 -2.60 -10.58 -0.51
C PRO A 150 -1.96 -11.35 0.64
N THR A 151 -1.29 -10.64 1.53
CA THR A 151 -0.60 -11.20 2.71
C THR A 151 -1.27 -10.83 4.02
N LEU A 152 -2.30 -9.99 3.97
CA LEU A 152 -3.01 -9.43 5.11
C LEU A 152 -4.51 -9.70 4.94
N MET A 153 -5.20 -9.89 6.07
CA MET A 153 -6.63 -10.10 6.09
C MET A 153 -7.27 -9.23 7.16
N ARG A 154 -8.41 -8.61 6.88
CA ARG A 154 -9.23 -7.94 7.89
C ARG A 154 -10.55 -8.68 8.04
N PRO A 155 -10.89 -9.18 9.25
CA PRO A 155 -12.18 -9.82 9.47
C PRO A 155 -13.32 -8.80 9.37
N PRO A 156 -14.40 -9.09 8.61
CA PRO A 156 -15.64 -8.33 8.64
C PRO A 156 -16.08 -8.01 10.08
N TYR A 157 -16.52 -6.77 10.30
CA TYR A 157 -16.94 -6.24 11.61
C TYR A 157 -15.85 -6.25 12.71
N GLY A 158 -14.60 -6.60 12.36
CA GLY A 158 -13.56 -6.90 13.35
C GLY A 158 -13.78 -8.22 14.10
N ALA A 159 -14.74 -9.04 13.68
CA ALA A 159 -15.16 -10.24 14.39
C ALA A 159 -14.17 -11.39 14.17
N THR A 160 -13.32 -11.64 15.17
CA THR A 160 -12.34 -12.74 15.14
C THR A 160 -12.14 -13.39 16.51
N ASN A 161 -11.60 -14.61 16.48
CA ASN A 161 -11.15 -15.35 17.65
C ASN A 161 -10.01 -16.30 17.24
N LYS A 162 -9.45 -17.07 18.17
CA LYS A 162 -8.36 -18.02 17.88
C LYS A 162 -8.70 -18.99 16.75
N ARG A 163 -9.93 -19.51 16.69
CA ARG A 163 -10.36 -20.44 15.62
C ARG A 163 -10.34 -19.77 14.25
N VAL A 164 -10.87 -18.56 14.17
CA VAL A 164 -10.86 -17.74 12.93
C VAL A 164 -9.42 -17.45 12.52
N GLY A 165 -8.56 -16.98 13.44
CA GLY A 165 -7.16 -16.71 13.14
C GLY A 165 -6.40 -17.92 12.57
N HIS A 166 -6.59 -19.11 13.17
CA HIS A 166 -6.01 -20.35 12.63
C HIS A 166 -6.56 -20.74 11.26
N ALA A 167 -7.86 -20.50 11.02
CA ALA A 167 -8.48 -20.81 9.74
C ALA A 167 -8.08 -19.84 8.62
N VAL A 168 -7.83 -18.58 8.95
CA VAL A 168 -7.38 -17.54 8.01
C VAL A 168 -5.91 -17.75 7.61
N GLY A 169 -5.02 -18.01 8.57
CA GLY A 169 -3.61 -18.28 8.28
C GLY A 169 -2.82 -17.07 7.76
N MET A 170 -3.31 -15.85 7.97
CA MET A 170 -2.64 -14.58 7.70
C MET A 170 -2.75 -13.66 8.92
N PRO A 171 -1.88 -12.64 9.07
CA PRO A 171 -2.07 -11.59 10.06
C PRO A 171 -3.44 -10.92 9.91
N LEU A 172 -4.13 -10.73 11.04
CA LEU A 172 -5.43 -10.09 11.10
C LEU A 172 -5.26 -8.61 11.42
N ILE A 173 -5.58 -7.75 10.45
CA ILE A 173 -5.41 -6.31 10.58
C ILE A 173 -6.73 -5.67 10.94
N LEU A 174 -6.81 -5.08 12.12
CA LEU A 174 -7.91 -4.22 12.56
C LEU A 174 -7.53 -2.75 12.38
N TRP A 175 -8.03 -1.88 13.25
CA TRP A 175 -7.78 -0.45 13.19
C TRP A 175 -7.68 0.13 14.60
N SER A 176 -6.95 1.24 14.74
CA SER A 176 -6.89 2.04 15.96
C SER A 176 -7.76 3.30 15.89
N VAL A 177 -8.22 3.66 14.69
CA VAL A 177 -9.15 4.78 14.46
C VAL A 177 -10.28 4.30 13.54
N ASP A 178 -11.50 4.29 14.07
CA ASP A 178 -12.72 4.09 13.30
C ASP A 178 -13.34 5.44 12.94
N THR A 179 -13.42 5.74 11.64
CA THR A 179 -14.04 6.99 11.21
C THR A 179 -15.55 6.97 11.38
N LEU A 180 -16.15 5.78 11.48
CA LEU A 180 -17.59 5.54 11.50
C LEU A 180 -18.28 6.16 10.27
N ASP A 181 -17.56 6.27 9.15
CA ASP A 181 -18.05 6.82 7.89
C ASP A 181 -19.24 6.00 7.33
N TRP A 182 -19.22 4.69 7.55
CA TRP A 182 -20.31 3.73 7.30
C TRP A 182 -21.60 4.04 8.06
N ARG A 183 -21.52 4.76 9.19
CA ARG A 183 -22.68 5.09 10.03
C ARG A 183 -23.23 6.48 9.73
N TYR A 184 -22.35 7.46 9.53
CA TYR A 184 -22.76 8.87 9.53
C TYR A 184 -22.77 9.53 8.15
N HIS A 185 -22.05 8.97 7.16
CA HIS A 185 -21.98 9.50 5.80
C HIS A 185 -21.79 11.03 5.74
N ASN A 186 -20.78 11.55 6.45
CA ASN A 186 -20.61 12.99 6.62
C ASN A 186 -19.15 13.41 6.42
N VAL A 187 -18.87 14.05 5.29
CA VAL A 187 -17.52 14.49 4.90
C VAL A 187 -16.77 15.27 6.00
N ALA A 188 -17.45 16.21 6.68
CA ALA A 188 -16.78 17.03 7.70
C ALA A 188 -16.41 16.24 8.95
N ARG A 189 -17.24 15.25 9.33
CA ARG A 189 -16.94 14.28 10.38
C ARG A 189 -15.80 13.35 9.93
N ASP A 190 -15.91 12.83 8.72
CA ASP A 190 -14.92 12.15 7.88
C ASP A 190 -13.50 12.66 8.15
N VAL A 191 -13.35 13.91 7.72
CA VAL A 191 -12.13 14.71 7.83
C VAL A 191 -11.73 14.91 9.29
N ARG A 192 -12.67 15.26 10.17
CA ARG A 192 -12.33 15.59 11.56
C ARG A 192 -11.73 14.38 12.28
N VAL A 193 -12.38 13.22 12.26
CA VAL A 193 -11.84 12.05 13.01
C VAL A 193 -10.63 11.47 12.29
N GLY A 194 -10.69 11.30 10.96
CA GLY A 194 -9.56 10.79 10.16
C GLY A 194 -8.29 11.65 10.27
N THR A 195 -8.42 12.95 10.61
CA THR A 195 -7.26 13.82 10.85
C THR A 195 -6.91 14.02 12.32
N LYS A 196 -7.87 14.16 13.24
CA LYS A 196 -7.56 14.53 14.64
C LYS A 196 -7.22 13.32 15.50
N GLU A 197 -7.83 12.17 15.24
CA GLU A 197 -7.66 10.96 16.06
C GLU A 197 -6.45 10.12 15.62
N ALA A 198 -5.91 10.40 14.43
CA ALA A 198 -4.72 9.73 13.91
C ALA A 198 -3.49 9.92 14.84
N LYS A 199 -2.84 8.80 15.15
CA LYS A 199 -1.62 8.66 15.95
C LYS A 199 -0.49 8.04 15.13
N SER A 200 0.75 8.24 15.56
CA SER A 200 1.91 7.56 14.96
C SER A 200 1.77 6.06 15.16
N GLY A 201 1.94 5.28 14.09
CA GLY A 201 1.67 3.85 14.12
C GLY A 201 0.21 3.47 13.84
N GLY A 202 -0.69 4.45 13.70
CA GLY A 202 -2.12 4.19 13.59
C GLY A 202 -2.57 3.61 12.24
N ILE A 203 -3.69 2.89 12.28
CA ILE A 203 -4.41 2.36 11.12
C ILE A 203 -5.81 2.95 11.15
N ILE A 204 -6.19 3.68 10.09
CA ILE A 204 -7.46 4.39 10.00
C ILE A 204 -8.40 3.63 9.06
N LEU A 205 -9.59 3.27 9.57
CA LEU A 205 -10.65 2.61 8.81
C LEU A 205 -11.54 3.63 8.09
N PHE A 206 -11.68 3.45 6.78
CA PHE A 206 -12.68 4.04 5.91
C PHE A 206 -13.32 2.95 5.04
N HIS A 207 -14.41 3.27 4.35
CA HIS A 207 -15.07 2.41 3.37
C HIS A 207 -15.14 3.15 2.02
N ASP A 208 -14.57 2.56 0.96
CA ASP A 208 -14.52 3.22 -0.36
C ASP A 208 -15.78 3.00 -1.22
N ILE A 209 -16.80 2.37 -0.63
CA ILE A 209 -18.13 2.18 -1.20
C ILE A 209 -19.09 3.37 -0.94
N HIS A 210 -18.66 4.36 -0.17
CA HIS A 210 -19.45 5.56 0.13
C HIS A 210 -18.85 6.82 -0.49
N LYS A 211 -19.69 7.59 -1.19
CA LYS A 211 -19.30 8.85 -1.82
C LYS A 211 -18.67 9.82 -0.82
N THR A 212 -19.28 9.98 0.36
CA THR A 212 -18.81 10.93 1.38
C THR A 212 -17.45 10.56 1.94
N SER A 213 -17.18 9.26 2.10
CA SER A 213 -15.88 8.76 2.54
C SER A 213 -14.79 9.15 1.55
N VAL A 214 -15.00 8.87 0.26
CA VAL A 214 -14.06 9.22 -0.82
C VAL A 214 -13.88 10.74 -0.95
N GLU A 215 -14.94 11.53 -0.86
CA GLU A 215 -14.87 13.00 -0.88
C GLU A 215 -14.12 13.61 0.32
N SER A 216 -14.02 12.88 1.44
CA SER A 216 -13.26 13.32 2.60
C SER A 216 -11.73 13.20 2.42
N ILE A 217 -11.28 12.24 1.61
CA ILE A 217 -9.87 11.84 1.52
C ILE A 217 -8.90 12.97 1.14
N PRO A 218 -9.19 13.86 0.17
CA PRO A 218 -8.27 14.97 -0.13
C PRO A 218 -7.94 15.84 1.11
N LYS A 219 -8.96 16.13 1.92
CA LYS A 219 -8.79 16.93 3.15
C LYS A 219 -8.14 16.13 4.28
N VAL A 220 -8.43 14.82 4.37
CA VAL A 220 -7.76 13.91 5.31
C VAL A 220 -6.26 13.85 5.02
N VAL A 221 -5.88 13.58 3.77
CA VAL A 221 -4.49 13.52 3.33
C VAL A 221 -3.77 14.84 3.61
N ALA A 222 -4.36 15.98 3.22
CA ALA A 222 -3.79 17.29 3.49
C ALA A 222 -3.60 17.56 4.99
N GLY A 223 -4.60 17.21 5.81
CA GLY A 223 -4.55 17.37 7.27
C GLY A 223 -3.49 16.50 7.93
N LEU A 224 -3.35 15.23 7.51
CA LEU A 224 -2.33 14.32 8.02
C LEU A 224 -0.93 14.77 7.64
N LYS A 225 -0.70 15.15 6.37
CA LYS A 225 0.59 15.71 5.91
C LYS A 225 0.96 16.97 6.69
N LYS A 226 -0.01 17.88 6.92
CA LYS A 226 0.20 19.09 7.74
C LYS A 226 0.60 18.76 9.18
N ARG A 227 0.13 17.63 9.73
CA ARG A 227 0.51 17.11 11.07
C ARG A 227 1.83 16.32 11.06
N GLY A 228 2.54 16.29 9.93
CA GLY A 228 3.84 15.64 9.77
C GLY A 228 3.77 14.13 9.61
N PHE A 229 2.62 13.57 9.20
CA PHE A 229 2.51 12.14 8.95
C PHE A 229 3.05 11.74 7.57
N THR A 230 3.72 10.59 7.54
CA THR A 230 4.01 9.83 6.34
C THR A 230 2.89 8.81 6.13
N LEU A 231 2.20 8.89 4.99
CA LEU A 231 1.12 7.97 4.65
C LEU A 231 1.69 6.73 3.97
N VAL A 232 1.37 5.57 4.54
CA VAL A 232 1.96 4.27 4.21
C VAL A 232 0.89 3.20 3.99
N THR A 233 1.26 2.12 3.31
CA THR A 233 0.50 0.86 3.35
C THR A 233 0.65 0.19 4.72
N VAL A 234 -0.18 -0.81 5.04
CA VAL A 234 -0.08 -1.53 6.32
C VAL A 234 1.23 -2.33 6.39
N SER A 235 1.63 -2.99 5.31
CA SER A 235 2.93 -3.68 5.28
C SER A 235 4.11 -2.70 5.44
N GLU A 236 4.06 -1.51 4.84
CA GLU A 236 5.06 -0.45 5.08
C GLU A 236 5.05 0.02 6.54
N LEU A 237 3.87 0.17 7.15
CA LEU A 237 3.72 0.53 8.57
C LEU A 237 4.39 -0.48 9.49
N PHE A 238 4.33 -1.77 9.18
CA PHE A 238 4.91 -2.86 9.98
C PHE A 238 6.30 -3.33 9.51
N GLN A 239 6.98 -2.58 8.64
CA GLN A 239 8.36 -2.94 8.24
C GLN A 239 9.27 -3.14 9.46
N GLY A 240 10.09 -4.19 9.40
CA GLY A 240 10.97 -4.60 10.50
C GLY A 240 10.26 -5.30 11.66
N ARG A 241 8.94 -5.51 11.59
CA ARG A 241 8.17 -6.31 12.55
C ARG A 241 7.77 -7.65 11.91
N ASP A 242 7.67 -8.68 12.73
CA ASP A 242 7.29 -10.03 12.32
C ASP A 242 5.81 -10.26 12.63
N LEU A 243 4.95 -10.05 11.62
CA LEU A 243 3.51 -10.25 11.74
C LEU A 243 3.17 -11.74 11.65
N LYS A 244 2.53 -12.27 12.69
CA LYS A 244 2.23 -13.69 12.83
C LYS A 244 0.86 -14.03 12.26
N PRO A 245 0.75 -15.11 11.48
CA PRO A 245 -0.54 -15.67 11.07
C PRO A 245 -1.48 -15.89 12.25
N GLY A 246 -2.73 -15.44 12.13
CA GLY A 246 -3.78 -15.62 13.14
C GLY A 246 -3.72 -14.65 14.32
N GLU A 247 -2.67 -13.84 14.44
CA GLU A 247 -2.57 -12.77 15.43
C GLU A 247 -3.22 -11.48 14.93
N THR A 248 -3.65 -10.64 15.86
CA THR A 248 -4.40 -9.42 15.58
C THR A 248 -3.58 -8.16 15.82
N TYR A 249 -3.68 -7.19 14.90
CA TYR A 249 -2.91 -5.95 14.92
C TYR A 249 -3.83 -4.75 14.66
N THR A 250 -3.88 -3.79 15.58
CA THR A 250 -4.67 -2.54 15.46
C THR A 250 -3.81 -1.33 15.09
N GLU A 251 -2.53 -1.36 15.45
CA GLU A 251 -1.55 -0.30 15.22
C GLU A 251 -0.11 -0.84 15.34
N ARG A 252 0.88 -0.11 14.80
CA ARG A 252 2.30 -0.32 15.11
C ARG A 252 2.60 0.33 16.45
N THR A 253 2.76 -0.48 17.49
CA THR A 253 3.30 -0.02 18.76
C THR A 253 4.79 0.26 18.62
N VAL A 254 5.22 1.44 19.01
CA VAL A 254 6.65 1.73 19.19
C VAL A 254 7.03 1.09 20.51
N GLU A 255 7.83 0.03 20.47
CA GLU A 255 8.59 -0.37 21.66
C GLU A 255 9.50 0.80 22.01
N VAL A 256 9.18 1.50 23.09
CA VAL A 256 10.11 2.46 23.68
C VAL A 256 11.29 1.64 24.21
N THR A 257 12.31 1.45 23.38
CA THR A 257 13.62 1.06 23.89
C THR A 257 14.03 2.14 24.89
N ALA A 258 14.19 1.75 26.15
CA ALA A 258 14.51 2.63 27.26
C ALA A 258 15.66 3.58 26.90
N GLU A 259 15.41 4.86 27.21
CA GLU A 259 16.27 6.05 27.21
C GLU A 259 17.23 6.31 26.02
N PRO A 260 17.23 7.55 25.47
CA PRO A 260 18.36 7.99 24.66
C PRO A 260 19.64 7.98 25.51
N PRO A 261 20.82 7.70 24.93
CA PRO A 261 22.08 7.79 25.65
C PRO A 261 22.22 9.20 26.26
N PRO A 262 22.74 9.33 27.49
CA PRO A 262 22.93 10.64 28.09
C PRO A 262 23.80 11.46 27.15
N TYR A 263 23.26 12.61 26.72
CA TYR A 263 24.02 13.61 25.98
C TYR A 263 25.33 13.85 26.73
N GLY A 264 26.43 13.57 26.04
CA GLY A 264 27.77 13.81 26.54
C GLY A 264 27.92 15.26 27.00
N SER A 265 28.45 15.41 28.20
CA SER A 265 28.86 16.68 28.78
C SER A 265 29.68 17.50 27.79
N PRO A 266 29.42 18.80 27.62
CA PRO A 266 30.37 19.69 26.98
C PRO A 266 31.58 19.85 27.91
N ALA A 267 32.77 19.55 27.39
CA ALA A 267 34.02 19.92 28.02
C ALA A 267 34.08 21.46 28.14
N GLY A 268 34.14 21.96 29.37
CA GLY A 268 34.47 23.34 29.70
C GLY A 268 35.68 23.35 30.65
N PRO A 269 36.69 24.20 30.45
CA PRO A 269 37.87 24.21 31.31
C PRO A 269 37.63 25.05 32.57
N GLY A 270 37.99 24.47 33.72
CA GLY A 270 38.75 25.08 34.80
C GLY A 270 38.24 26.34 35.51
N GLY A 271 37.98 26.19 36.81
CA GLY A 271 38.64 27.04 37.83
C GLY A 271 37.74 27.89 38.73
N GLY A 272 37.71 27.53 40.02
CA GLY A 272 37.62 28.50 41.13
C GLY A 272 36.31 28.54 41.93
N SER A 273 36.31 27.88 43.09
CA SER A 273 35.49 28.21 44.27
C SER A 273 36.36 29.02 45.27
N PRO A 274 35.86 29.72 46.32
CA PRO A 274 34.70 29.33 47.16
C PRO A 274 33.75 30.47 47.67
N ALA A 275 32.70 30.02 48.38
CA ALA A 275 31.61 30.70 49.13
C ALA A 275 32.10 31.53 50.37
N PRO A 276 31.29 32.08 51.32
CA PRO A 276 29.83 31.94 51.62
C PRO A 276 29.08 33.27 52.00
N SER A 277 27.74 33.35 52.15
CA SER A 277 27.00 33.19 53.44
C SER A 277 25.53 33.67 53.33
N SER A 278 24.62 33.02 54.08
CA SER A 278 23.14 33.21 54.26
C SER A 278 22.74 34.52 54.99
N PRO A 279 21.47 34.84 55.41
CA PRO A 279 20.15 34.15 55.30
C PRO A 279 18.91 35.06 54.93
N ALA A 280 17.71 34.46 54.89
CA ALA A 280 16.37 35.08 54.74
C ALA A 280 15.92 35.90 55.99
N PRO A 281 14.81 36.70 55.98
CA PRO A 281 13.44 36.15 56.12
C PRO A 281 12.20 37.00 55.62
N SER A 282 11.04 36.31 55.59
CA SER A 282 9.65 36.69 55.97
C SER A 282 8.82 37.86 55.34
N SER A 283 7.57 37.50 54.99
CA SER A 283 6.38 38.30 54.60
C SER A 283 5.88 39.34 55.63
N PRO A 284 4.87 40.20 55.31
CA PRO A 284 3.46 39.82 55.57
C PRO A 284 2.37 40.39 54.60
N ALA A 285 1.13 40.01 54.93
CA ALA A 285 -0.18 40.12 54.26
C ALA A 285 -0.84 41.52 54.17
N ALA A 286 -1.93 41.62 53.37
CA ALA A 286 -3.16 42.44 53.58
C ALA A 286 -4.02 42.39 52.27
N SER A 287 -5.18 41.72 52.23
CA SER A 287 -6.56 42.10 52.66
C SER A 287 -7.47 42.58 51.51
N SER A 288 -8.62 41.89 51.36
CA SER A 288 -9.78 42.23 50.51
C SER A 288 -10.52 43.50 50.98
N PRO A 289 -11.49 44.04 50.21
CA PRO A 289 -12.88 43.56 50.29
C PRO A 289 -13.72 43.62 48.99
N VAL A 290 -14.87 42.93 49.07
CA VAL A 290 -16.03 42.89 48.14
C VAL A 290 -16.89 44.15 48.32
N PRO A 291 -17.71 44.54 47.31
CA PRO A 291 -19.15 44.57 47.58
C PRO A 291 -20.04 44.01 46.46
N SER A 292 -21.18 43.52 46.93
CA SER A 292 -22.41 43.09 46.28
C SER A 292 -23.13 44.19 45.48
N GLY A 293 -23.83 43.81 44.42
CA GLY A 293 -24.80 44.67 43.73
C GLY A 293 -25.67 43.90 42.75
N THR A 294 -26.95 43.79 43.09
CA THR A 294 -28.10 43.21 42.35
C THR A 294 -28.40 43.93 41.03
N GLY A 295 -28.88 43.16 40.05
CA GLY A 295 -29.50 43.62 38.80
C GLY A 295 -29.82 42.45 37.89
#